data_AF-L7JZ16-F1
#
_entry.id   AF-L7JZ16-F1
#
_cell.length_a   1.000
_cell.length_b   1.000
_cell.length_c   1.000
_cell.angle_alpha   90.00
_cell.angle_beta   90.00
_cell.angle_gamma   90.00
#
_symmetry.space_group_name_H-M   'P 1'
#
loop_
_entity.id
_entity.type
_entity.pdbx_description
1 polymer ?
#
loop_
_entity_poly.entity_id
_entity_poly.type
_entity_poly.pdbx_seq_one_letter_code
_entity_poly.pdbx_strand_id
1 'polypeptide(L)'
;MFSKRIRNKKLETNRQLMVYYTDELDQSLLLDYVHTNLKTGVEQDEEKEIHLKKLLESGKGDIVIPKITVNTDIVKNYGEYRPPEKYIKHGRDVPNEYVLQEEDYKFLEDEKIELSDFKRITKMIGTKEYEKLENSSVKEKITNYYSKRMVKLIGNDDYDAYLCFRKRTNVPGRKNRRSEASTLEKLKRAYLEFTYLDKLLSLKEEQQKLNEEILSINYEIFGITDVLKTSCCPSRRKKIYRKLYRKEKIKKPVPFYKTCSSFSDLLADRKKIYDLKKTLLNPKRILSEKEIENESRIMSRINKKNPF
;
A
#
# COMPACT_ATOMS: atom_id res chain seq x y z
N MET A 1 -18.04 -55.53 -51.52
CA MET A 1 -19.26 -54.70 -51.60
C MET A 1 -18.88 -53.33 -52.12
N PHE A 2 -19.45 -52.89 -53.25
CA PHE A 2 -19.11 -51.62 -53.89
C PHE A 2 -19.73 -50.44 -53.11
N SER A 3 -18.90 -49.54 -52.60
CA SER A 3 -19.34 -48.26 -52.02
C SER A 3 -19.87 -47.35 -53.13
N LYS A 4 -21.19 -47.11 -53.14
CA LYS A 4 -21.81 -46.15 -54.06
C LYS A 4 -21.32 -44.74 -53.71
N ARG A 5 -20.68 -44.04 -54.66
CA ARG A 5 -20.37 -42.60 -54.55
C ARG A 5 -21.65 -41.83 -54.22
N ILE A 6 -21.73 -41.31 -53.01
CA ILE A 6 -22.80 -40.41 -52.58
C ILE A 6 -22.45 -39.01 -53.10
N ARG A 7 -23.34 -38.39 -53.88
CA ARG A 7 -23.18 -36.99 -54.29
C ARG A 7 -23.32 -36.08 -53.08
N ASN A 8 -22.51 -35.03 -53.05
CA ASN A 8 -22.57 -33.98 -52.02
C ASN A 8 -23.99 -33.38 -51.97
N LYS A 9 -24.74 -33.66 -50.90
CA LYS A 9 -25.99 -32.98 -50.59
C LYS A 9 -25.65 -31.65 -49.93
N LYS A 10 -26.19 -30.55 -50.44
CA LYS A 10 -26.02 -29.22 -49.81
C LYS A 10 -26.72 -29.22 -48.45
N LEU A 11 -26.04 -28.68 -47.43
CA LEU A 11 -26.58 -28.51 -46.09
C LEU A 11 -27.82 -27.62 -46.15
N GLU A 12 -28.96 -28.13 -45.65
CA GLU A 12 -30.18 -27.34 -45.54
C GLU A 12 -30.11 -26.46 -44.28
N THR A 13 -30.23 -25.14 -44.47
CA THR A 13 -30.08 -24.12 -43.42
C THR A 13 -31.17 -24.15 -42.34
N ASN A 14 -32.28 -24.86 -42.56
CA ASN A 14 -33.40 -24.94 -41.62
C ASN A 14 -33.35 -26.18 -40.69
N ARG A 15 -32.38 -27.09 -40.86
CA ARG A 15 -32.24 -28.24 -39.96
C ARG A 15 -31.28 -27.91 -38.82
N GLN A 16 -31.77 -28.02 -37.58
CA GLN A 16 -30.90 -28.02 -36.40
C GLN A 16 -29.97 -29.25 -36.46
N LEU A 17 -28.67 -28.98 -36.51
CA LEU A 17 -27.63 -29.99 -36.43
C LEU A 17 -27.37 -30.29 -34.96
N MET A 18 -27.43 -31.57 -34.58
CA MET A 18 -27.05 -32.00 -33.23
C MET A 18 -25.53 -31.88 -33.09
N VAL A 19 -25.10 -31.04 -32.14
CA VAL A 19 -23.69 -30.91 -31.78
C VAL A 19 -23.42 -31.91 -30.66
N TYR A 20 -22.58 -32.90 -30.92
CA TYR A 20 -22.17 -33.89 -29.94
C TYR A 20 -20.86 -33.46 -29.29
N TYR A 21 -20.69 -33.78 -28.00
CA TYR A 21 -19.40 -33.65 -27.33
C TYR A 21 -18.49 -34.82 -27.74
N THR A 22 -17.17 -34.62 -27.70
CA THR A 22 -16.15 -35.59 -28.12
C THR A 22 -16.29 -36.96 -27.46
N ASP A 23 -16.83 -37.00 -26.24
CA ASP A 23 -16.99 -38.22 -25.46
C ASP A 23 -18.15 -39.10 -25.95
N GLU A 24 -19.02 -38.55 -26.82
CA GLU A 24 -20.24 -39.20 -27.32
C GLU A 24 -20.09 -39.70 -28.77
N LEU A 25 -18.96 -39.45 -29.44
CA LEU A 25 -18.73 -39.79 -30.85
C LEU A 25 -17.97 -41.12 -31.02
N ASP A 26 -18.58 -42.08 -31.70
CA ASP A 26 -17.94 -43.33 -32.10
C ASP A 26 -16.98 -43.10 -33.28
N GLN A 27 -15.68 -43.30 -33.04
CA GLN A 27 -14.60 -43.05 -34.01
C GLN A 27 -14.73 -43.86 -35.30
N SER A 28 -15.47 -44.97 -35.28
CA SER A 28 -15.66 -45.83 -36.45
C SER A 28 -16.54 -45.20 -37.56
N LEU A 29 -17.24 -44.10 -37.26
CA LEU A 29 -18.18 -43.43 -38.18
C LEU A 29 -17.57 -42.21 -38.91
N LEU A 30 -16.34 -41.81 -38.58
CA LEU A 30 -15.66 -40.66 -39.18
C LEU A 30 -15.05 -41.03 -40.54
N LEU A 31 -15.53 -40.40 -41.62
CA LEU A 31 -15.00 -40.54 -42.97
C LEU A 31 -13.94 -39.48 -43.25
N ASP A 32 -12.70 -39.91 -43.50
CA ASP A 32 -11.58 -39.01 -43.81
C ASP A 32 -11.75 -38.30 -45.15
N TYR A 33 -11.69 -36.96 -45.13
CA TYR A 33 -11.73 -36.11 -46.32
C TYR A 33 -10.32 -35.74 -46.80
N VAL A 34 -9.99 -36.05 -48.05
CA VAL A 34 -8.72 -35.68 -48.69
C VAL A 34 -8.89 -34.37 -49.48
N HIS A 35 -8.17 -33.31 -49.09
CA HIS A 35 -8.14 -32.03 -49.80
C HIS A 35 -7.10 -32.05 -50.95
N THR A 36 -7.42 -31.43 -52.10
CA THR A 36 -6.49 -31.22 -53.22
C THR A 36 -5.83 -29.84 -53.12
N ASN A 37 -4.49 -29.81 -53.13
CA ASN A 37 -3.70 -28.60 -52.93
C ASN A 37 -3.61 -27.73 -54.19
N LEU A 38 -4.04 -26.45 -54.10
CA LEU A 38 -3.69 -25.39 -55.05
C LEU A 38 -2.56 -24.54 -54.46
N LYS A 39 -1.54 -24.20 -55.27
CA LYS A 39 -0.33 -23.48 -54.86
C LYS A 39 -0.41 -21.98 -55.19
N THR A 40 -0.14 -21.11 -54.22
CA THR A 40 0.15 -19.68 -54.41
C THR A 40 1.43 -19.32 -53.65
N GLY A 41 2.40 -18.72 -54.36
CA GLY A 41 3.81 -18.67 -53.96
C GLY A 41 4.20 -17.55 -52.99
N VAL A 42 4.34 -17.90 -51.72
CA VAL A 42 5.04 -17.13 -50.67
C VAL A 42 5.80 -18.12 -49.76
N GLU A 43 6.56 -19.07 -50.33
CA GLU A 43 6.99 -20.30 -49.62
C GLU A 43 8.36 -20.24 -48.92
N GLN A 44 9.30 -19.34 -49.26
CA GLN A 44 10.72 -19.61 -48.92
C GLN A 44 11.19 -19.26 -47.50
N ASP A 45 10.61 -18.26 -46.82
CA ASP A 45 11.05 -17.90 -45.46
C ASP A 45 10.18 -18.53 -44.35
N GLU A 46 8.94 -18.90 -44.66
CA GLU A 46 8.08 -19.71 -43.78
C GLU A 46 8.45 -21.21 -43.81
N GLU A 47 9.15 -21.66 -44.86
CA GLU A 47 9.57 -23.06 -45.05
C GLU A 47 10.56 -23.59 -43.99
N LYS A 48 11.28 -22.69 -43.30
CA LYS A 48 12.27 -23.08 -42.30
C LYS A 48 11.69 -23.30 -40.90
N GLU A 49 10.42 -22.95 -40.68
CA GLU A 49 9.74 -23.21 -39.42
C GLU A 49 9.04 -24.57 -39.44
N ILE A 50 9.84 -25.64 -39.36
CA ILE A 50 9.39 -27.05 -39.34
C ILE A 50 8.33 -27.31 -38.25
N HIS A 51 8.41 -26.57 -37.14
CA HIS A 51 7.46 -26.66 -36.03
C HIS A 51 6.11 -25.99 -36.33
N LEU A 52 6.10 -24.86 -37.05
CA LEU A 52 4.88 -24.17 -37.44
C LEU A 52 4.15 -24.92 -38.56
N LYS A 53 4.90 -25.55 -39.48
CA LYS A 53 4.31 -26.50 -40.47
C LYS A 53 3.62 -27.69 -39.80
N LYS A 54 4.23 -28.34 -38.80
CA LYS A 54 3.57 -29.44 -38.04
C LYS A 54 2.33 -28.99 -37.25
N LEU A 55 2.33 -27.75 -36.75
CA LEU A 55 1.20 -27.16 -36.03
C LEU A 55 0.06 -26.76 -36.97
N LEU A 56 0.38 -26.27 -38.16
CA LEU A 56 -0.59 -25.90 -39.20
C LEU A 56 -1.17 -27.14 -39.90
N GLU A 57 -0.35 -28.17 -40.16
CA GLU A 57 -0.82 -29.47 -40.67
C GLU A 57 -1.72 -30.21 -39.67
N SER A 58 -1.50 -30.03 -38.36
CA SER A 58 -2.38 -30.51 -37.29
C SER A 58 -3.54 -29.55 -36.97
N GLY A 59 -3.62 -28.39 -37.64
CA GLY A 59 -4.62 -27.33 -37.45
C GLY A 59 -6.06 -27.67 -37.87
N LYS A 60 -6.37 -28.95 -38.10
CA LYS A 60 -7.74 -29.50 -38.13
C LYS A 60 -8.17 -30.09 -36.77
N GLY A 61 -7.34 -29.97 -35.74
CA GLY A 61 -7.73 -30.32 -34.37
C GLY A 61 -8.51 -29.19 -33.73
N ASP A 62 -9.55 -29.53 -32.97
CA ASP A 62 -10.24 -28.59 -32.09
C ASP A 62 -9.22 -27.86 -31.21
N ILE A 63 -9.32 -26.53 -31.17
CA ILE A 63 -8.48 -25.70 -30.29
C ILE A 63 -8.85 -26.09 -28.85
N VAL A 64 -7.97 -26.84 -28.19
CA VAL A 64 -8.17 -27.24 -26.80
C VAL A 64 -8.08 -25.99 -25.92
N ILE A 65 -9.23 -25.50 -25.48
CA ILE A 65 -9.30 -24.40 -24.52
C ILE A 65 -8.88 -24.96 -23.16
N PRO A 66 -7.85 -24.40 -22.50
CA PRO A 66 -7.43 -24.87 -21.19
C PRO A 66 -8.56 -24.67 -20.16
N LYS A 67 -8.82 -25.71 -19.37
CA LYS A 67 -9.84 -25.66 -18.31
C LYS A 67 -9.33 -24.78 -17.16
N ILE A 68 -10.00 -23.66 -16.93
CA ILE A 68 -9.73 -22.79 -15.79
C ILE A 68 -10.28 -23.45 -14.52
N THR A 69 -9.41 -23.79 -13.57
CA THR A 69 -9.80 -24.32 -12.26
C THR A 69 -9.54 -23.27 -11.17
N VAL A 70 -10.56 -22.97 -10.37
CA VAL A 70 -10.42 -22.08 -9.20
C VAL A 70 -10.05 -22.94 -8.00
N ASN A 71 -8.91 -22.64 -7.36
CA ASN A 71 -8.50 -23.29 -6.12
C ASN A 71 -8.91 -22.41 -4.92
N THR A 72 -9.87 -22.88 -4.13
CA THR A 72 -10.43 -22.14 -2.98
C THR A 72 -9.52 -22.09 -1.77
N ASP A 73 -8.59 -23.04 -1.64
CA ASP A 73 -7.75 -23.17 -0.44
C ASP A 73 -6.65 -22.10 -0.39
N ILE A 74 -6.19 -21.65 -1.56
CA ILE A 74 -5.10 -20.66 -1.68
C ILE A 74 -5.58 -19.26 -1.26
N VAL A 75 -6.88 -18.97 -1.38
CA VAL A 75 -7.45 -17.66 -1.04
C VAL A 75 -7.22 -17.30 0.43
N LYS A 76 -7.16 -18.29 1.34
CA LYS A 76 -6.89 -18.07 2.77
C LYS A 76 -5.46 -17.57 3.04
N ASN A 77 -4.52 -17.84 2.15
CA ASN A 77 -3.10 -17.53 2.33
C ASN A 77 -2.73 -16.11 1.91
N TYR A 78 -3.59 -15.42 1.13
CA TYR A 78 -3.32 -14.06 0.66
C TYR A 78 -4.01 -13.02 1.54
N GLY A 79 -3.30 -11.91 1.82
CA GLY A 79 -3.84 -10.79 2.59
C GLY A 79 -4.81 -9.91 1.80
N GLU A 80 -5.47 -8.98 2.50
CA GLU A 80 -6.36 -7.97 1.88
C GLU A 80 -5.52 -6.94 1.11
N TYR A 81 -5.83 -6.73 -0.17
CA TYR A 81 -5.25 -5.66 -0.96
C TYR A 81 -6.20 -4.47 -1.06
N ARG A 82 -5.78 -3.30 -0.55
CA ARG A 82 -6.54 -2.05 -0.67
C ARG A 82 -5.97 -1.19 -1.80
N PRO A 83 -6.72 -0.99 -2.89
CA PRO A 83 -6.23 -0.19 -4.00
C PRO A 83 -6.08 1.28 -3.56
N PRO A 84 -4.94 1.92 -3.88
CA PRO A 84 -4.76 3.34 -3.65
C PRO A 84 -5.62 4.17 -4.62
N GLU A 85 -5.97 5.41 -4.22
CA GLU A 85 -6.70 6.35 -5.09
C GLU A 85 -5.92 6.76 -6.35
N LYS A 86 -4.59 6.63 -6.32
CA LYS A 86 -3.68 6.98 -7.41
C LYS A 86 -2.98 5.73 -7.93
N TYR A 87 -2.52 5.79 -9.18
CA TYR A 87 -1.73 4.71 -9.78
C TYR A 87 -0.49 4.37 -8.95
N ILE A 88 -0.20 3.07 -8.86
CA ILE A 88 0.93 2.52 -8.13
C ILE A 88 2.23 2.85 -8.88
N LYS A 89 3.17 3.51 -8.19
CA LYS A 89 4.54 3.69 -8.66
C LYS A 89 5.44 2.70 -7.94
N HIS A 90 5.75 1.58 -8.58
CA HIS A 90 6.61 0.54 -8.02
C HIS A 90 7.80 0.31 -8.93
N GLY A 91 9.00 0.19 -8.35
CA GLY A 91 10.24 -0.05 -9.09
C GLY A 91 11.23 -0.91 -8.32
N ARG A 92 10.74 -1.70 -7.34
CA ARG A 92 11.58 -2.70 -6.67
C ARG A 92 11.46 -4.02 -7.41
N ASP A 93 12.54 -4.77 -7.43
CA ASP A 93 12.54 -6.14 -7.95
C ASP A 93 11.97 -7.11 -6.92
N VAL A 94 11.52 -8.27 -7.40
CA VAL A 94 11.11 -9.38 -6.52
C VAL A 94 12.36 -9.90 -5.79
N PRO A 95 12.36 -9.93 -4.45
CA PRO A 95 13.52 -10.39 -3.72
C PRO A 95 13.75 -11.88 -3.96
N ASN A 96 15.00 -12.27 -4.22
CA ASN A 96 15.38 -13.68 -4.36
C ASN A 96 15.70 -14.24 -2.96
N GLU A 97 14.65 -14.55 -2.20
CA GLU A 97 14.75 -15.12 -0.85
C GLU A 97 14.66 -16.65 -0.87
N TYR A 98 15.37 -17.30 0.05
CA TYR A 98 15.27 -18.74 0.23
C TYR A 98 13.90 -19.10 0.80
N VAL A 99 13.13 -19.89 0.05
CA VAL A 99 11.84 -20.42 0.48
C VAL A 99 12.08 -21.72 1.23
N LEU A 100 11.66 -21.77 2.49
CA LEU A 100 11.81 -22.93 3.36
C LEU A 100 10.87 -24.06 2.92
N GLN A 101 11.42 -25.26 2.85
CA GLN A 101 10.69 -26.49 2.60
C GLN A 101 10.40 -27.21 3.92
N GLU A 102 9.50 -28.19 3.90
CA GLU A 102 9.13 -28.99 5.08
C GLU A 102 10.36 -29.65 5.76
N GLU A 103 11.34 -30.06 4.98
CA GLU A 103 12.59 -30.63 5.49
C GLU A 103 13.43 -29.60 6.27
N ASP A 104 13.37 -28.32 5.88
CA ASP A 104 14.09 -27.25 6.58
C ASP A 104 13.50 -26.98 7.95
N TYR A 105 12.16 -27.03 8.05
CA TYR A 105 11.49 -26.89 9.35
C TYR A 105 11.89 -28.02 10.30
N LYS A 106 11.95 -29.27 9.81
CA LYS A 106 12.42 -30.41 10.62
C LYS A 106 13.87 -30.22 11.07
N PHE A 107 14.76 -29.80 10.17
CA PHE A 107 16.15 -29.52 10.52
C PHE A 107 16.30 -28.43 11.58
N LEU A 108 15.51 -27.35 11.49
CA LEU A 108 15.52 -26.26 12.48
C LEU A 108 15.06 -26.74 13.86
N GLU A 109 14.05 -27.61 13.92
CA GLU A 109 13.56 -28.22 15.15
C GLU A 109 14.58 -29.17 15.77
N ASP A 110 15.18 -30.05 14.96
CA ASP A 110 16.16 -31.05 15.41
C ASP A 110 17.44 -30.39 15.97
N GLU A 111 17.95 -29.37 15.28
CA GLU A 111 19.19 -28.68 15.63
C GLU A 111 18.98 -27.48 16.58
N LYS A 112 17.72 -27.15 16.91
CA LYS A 112 17.32 -26.00 17.75
C LYS A 112 17.92 -24.66 17.28
N ILE A 113 17.85 -24.41 15.97
CA ILE A 113 18.38 -23.21 15.34
C ILE A 113 17.25 -22.19 15.17
N GLU A 114 17.53 -20.91 15.46
CA GLU A 114 16.56 -19.84 15.24
C GLU A 114 16.37 -19.56 13.73
N LEU A 115 15.12 -19.35 13.32
CA LEU A 115 14.75 -19.04 11.94
C LEU A 115 15.46 -17.79 11.40
N SER A 116 15.68 -16.79 12.24
CA SER A 116 16.34 -15.53 11.89
C SER A 116 17.81 -15.76 11.51
N ASP A 117 18.53 -16.53 12.32
CA ASP A 117 19.93 -16.91 12.09
C ASP A 117 20.07 -17.76 10.84
N PHE A 118 19.17 -18.72 10.62
CA PHE A 118 19.15 -19.54 9.42
C PHE A 118 18.98 -18.67 8.16
N LYS A 119 17.98 -17.78 8.13
CA LYS A 119 17.77 -16.87 6.98
C LYS A 119 18.94 -15.92 6.74
N ARG A 120 19.58 -15.43 7.81
CA ARG A 120 20.74 -14.56 7.71
C ARG A 120 21.94 -15.27 7.08
N ILE A 121 22.27 -16.46 7.60
CA ILE A 121 23.42 -17.24 7.13
C ILE A 121 23.20 -17.66 5.67
N THR A 122 22.01 -18.14 5.34
CA THR A 122 21.68 -18.64 4.00
C THR A 122 21.71 -17.57 2.93
N LYS A 123 21.27 -16.36 3.25
CA LYS A 123 21.42 -15.19 2.38
C LYS A 123 22.88 -14.82 2.14
N MET A 124 23.75 -15.09 3.10
CA MET A 124 25.18 -14.76 3.01
C MET A 124 25.98 -15.84 2.28
N ILE A 125 25.54 -17.11 2.25
CA ILE A 125 26.27 -18.22 1.60
C ILE A 125 26.65 -17.82 0.16
N GLY A 126 27.95 -17.87 -0.15
CA GLY A 126 28.50 -17.51 -1.46
C GLY A 126 28.86 -16.03 -1.65
N THR A 127 28.68 -15.18 -0.64
CA THR A 127 29.10 -13.76 -0.65
C THR A 127 30.41 -13.55 0.12
N LYS A 128 31.12 -12.44 -0.14
CA LYS A 128 32.32 -12.05 0.62
C LYS A 128 32.05 -11.78 2.10
N GLU A 129 30.80 -11.53 2.47
CA GLU A 129 30.40 -11.30 3.87
C GLU A 129 30.37 -12.61 4.67
N TYR A 130 30.14 -13.74 4.01
CA TYR A 130 30.16 -15.06 4.62
C TYR A 130 31.54 -15.47 5.16
N GLU A 131 32.59 -15.11 4.42
CA GLU A 131 33.98 -15.36 4.80
C GLU A 131 34.39 -14.57 6.05
N LYS A 132 33.77 -13.41 6.27
CA LYS A 132 34.03 -12.55 7.43
C LYS A 132 33.25 -12.94 8.68
N LEU A 133 32.25 -13.81 8.56
CA LEU A 133 31.44 -14.26 9.68
C LEU A 133 32.26 -15.20 10.57
N GLU A 134 32.27 -14.96 11.87
CA GLU A 134 32.93 -15.85 12.84
C GLU A 134 32.43 -17.29 12.69
N ASN A 135 33.34 -18.25 12.89
CA ASN A 135 33.00 -19.66 12.82
C ASN A 135 32.21 -20.05 14.08
N SER A 136 30.88 -19.99 13.97
CA SER A 136 29.96 -20.53 14.97
C SER A 136 29.61 -21.98 14.65
N SER A 137 29.37 -22.80 15.66
CA SER A 137 28.84 -24.17 15.49
C SER A 137 27.56 -24.19 14.65
N VAL A 138 26.73 -23.14 14.78
CA VAL A 138 25.50 -22.95 13.98
C VAL A 138 25.83 -22.76 12.49
N LYS A 139 26.88 -21.98 12.17
CA LYS A 139 27.33 -21.75 10.79
C LYS A 139 27.76 -23.06 10.15
N GLU A 140 28.56 -23.87 10.83
CA GLU A 140 29.04 -25.16 10.30
C GLU A 140 27.90 -26.13 10.03
N LYS A 141 26.94 -26.26 10.98
CA LYS A 141 25.75 -27.10 10.81
C LYS A 141 24.94 -26.71 9.59
N ILE A 142 24.66 -25.41 9.43
CA ILE A 142 23.91 -24.89 8.27
C ILE A 142 24.70 -25.09 6.98
N THR A 143 26.01 -24.84 6.98
CA THR A 143 26.87 -25.06 5.79
C THR A 143 26.84 -26.51 5.34
N ASN A 144 26.95 -27.44 6.30
CA ASN A 144 26.94 -28.87 6.04
C ASN A 144 25.57 -29.34 5.53
N TYR A 145 24.49 -28.76 6.04
CA TYR A 145 23.14 -29.00 5.54
C TYR A 145 22.96 -28.53 4.09
N TYR A 146 23.37 -27.30 3.78
CA TYR A 146 23.24 -26.72 2.44
C TYR A 146 24.16 -27.35 1.41
N SER A 147 25.42 -27.61 1.76
CA SER A 147 26.40 -28.16 0.82
C SER A 147 25.99 -29.53 0.25
N LYS A 148 25.24 -30.33 1.02
CA LYS A 148 24.64 -31.60 0.54
C LYS A 148 23.57 -31.39 -0.54
N ARG A 149 22.91 -30.23 -0.55
CA ARG A 149 21.83 -29.87 -1.48
C ARG A 149 22.28 -28.97 -2.63
N MET A 150 23.50 -28.43 -2.57
CA MET A 150 24.03 -27.61 -3.65
C MET A 150 24.37 -28.49 -4.85
N VAL A 151 23.61 -28.32 -5.93
CA VAL A 151 23.94 -28.91 -7.22
C VAL A 151 25.19 -28.22 -7.76
N LYS A 152 26.26 -28.98 -7.98
CA LYS A 152 27.41 -28.49 -8.74
C LYS A 152 27.01 -28.46 -10.20
N LEU A 153 26.91 -27.27 -10.77
CA LEU A 153 26.70 -27.09 -12.20
C LEU A 153 27.92 -27.65 -12.94
N ILE A 154 27.72 -28.74 -13.68
CA ILE A 154 28.75 -29.34 -14.53
C ILE A 154 28.19 -29.35 -15.97
N GLY A 155 28.73 -28.46 -16.80
CA GLY A 155 28.98 -28.75 -18.22
C GLY A 155 27.98 -28.27 -19.29
N ASN A 156 28.60 -27.77 -20.37
CA ASN A 156 28.22 -27.65 -21.78
C ASN A 156 26.74 -27.40 -22.17
N ASP A 157 26.49 -26.16 -22.63
CA ASP A 157 25.19 -25.49 -22.73
C ASP A 157 24.49 -25.57 -24.10
N ASP A 158 24.95 -26.42 -25.02
CA ASP A 158 24.61 -26.23 -26.44
C ASP A 158 23.20 -26.71 -26.84
N TYR A 159 22.58 -27.66 -26.10
CA TYR A 159 21.30 -28.27 -26.49
C TYR A 159 20.30 -28.55 -25.35
N ASP A 160 20.41 -27.88 -24.21
CA ASP A 160 19.44 -28.06 -23.13
C ASP A 160 18.20 -27.15 -23.32
N ALA A 161 17.03 -27.78 -23.43
CA ALA A 161 15.73 -27.14 -23.57
C ALA A 161 15.29 -26.36 -22.31
N TYR A 162 15.90 -26.64 -21.16
CA TYR A 162 15.63 -25.93 -19.89
C TYR A 162 16.54 -24.73 -19.65
N LEU A 163 17.55 -24.49 -20.51
CA LEU A 163 18.42 -23.30 -20.42
C LEU A 163 17.72 -22.05 -20.94
N CYS A 164 17.10 -21.31 -20.03
CA CYS A 164 16.48 -20.01 -20.28
C CYS A 164 17.37 -18.81 -19.88
N PHE A 165 17.01 -17.62 -20.36
CA PHE A 165 17.62 -16.32 -19.98
C PHE A 165 19.12 -16.15 -20.28
N ARG A 166 19.61 -16.67 -21.43
CA ARG A 166 21.01 -16.44 -21.87
C ARG A 166 21.33 -14.94 -21.98
N LYS A 167 22.32 -14.48 -21.21
CA LYS A 167 22.74 -13.07 -21.20
C LYS A 167 23.55 -12.75 -22.46
N ARG A 168 22.91 -12.13 -23.45
CA ARG A 168 23.58 -11.57 -24.64
C ARG A 168 23.65 -10.06 -24.53
N THR A 169 24.73 -9.54 -23.94
CA THR A 169 24.93 -8.08 -23.79
C THR A 169 25.80 -7.54 -24.91
N ASN A 170 25.28 -6.55 -25.64
CA ASN A 170 26.09 -5.76 -26.57
C ASN A 170 26.91 -4.75 -25.76
N VAL A 171 28.24 -4.88 -25.78
CA VAL A 171 29.14 -3.91 -25.12
C VAL A 171 29.48 -2.82 -26.14
N PRO A 172 28.90 -1.61 -26.05
CA PRO A 172 29.24 -0.54 -26.97
C PRO A 172 30.66 -0.05 -26.73
N GLY A 173 31.28 0.49 -27.78
CA GLY A 173 32.59 1.15 -27.69
C GLY A 173 32.58 2.41 -26.82
N ARG A 174 33.77 2.88 -26.44
CA ARG A 174 33.93 4.09 -25.61
C ARG A 174 33.43 5.34 -26.35
N LYS A 175 32.84 6.27 -25.60
CA LYS A 175 32.44 7.59 -26.11
C LYS A 175 33.66 8.52 -26.18
N ASN A 176 33.53 9.64 -26.90
CA ASN A 176 34.61 10.62 -27.03
C ASN A 176 34.86 11.35 -25.68
N ARG A 177 36.12 11.66 -25.36
CA ARG A 177 36.56 12.30 -24.11
C ARG A 177 35.81 13.58 -23.75
N ARG A 178 35.44 14.42 -24.74
CA ARG A 178 34.65 15.64 -24.51
C ARG A 178 33.25 15.32 -23.94
N SER A 179 32.63 14.24 -24.42
CA SER A 179 31.33 13.79 -23.92
C SER A 179 31.43 13.19 -22.52
N GLU A 180 32.54 12.52 -22.20
CA GLU A 180 32.78 11.96 -20.87
C GLU A 180 32.86 13.04 -19.78
N ALA A 181 33.58 14.14 -20.05
CA ALA A 181 33.65 15.28 -19.13
C ALA A 181 32.25 15.85 -18.82
N SER A 182 31.40 16.02 -19.85
CA SER A 182 30.02 16.47 -19.66
C SER A 182 29.17 15.46 -18.89
N THR A 183 29.34 14.15 -19.12
CA THR A 183 28.64 13.13 -18.33
C THR A 183 29.09 13.11 -16.88
N LEU A 184 30.37 13.36 -16.60
CA LEU A 184 30.90 13.43 -15.25
C LEU A 184 30.32 14.62 -14.47
N GLU A 185 30.18 15.79 -15.11
CA GLU A 185 29.48 16.93 -14.50
C GLU A 185 28.01 16.63 -14.20
N LYS A 186 27.31 15.98 -15.13
CA LYS A 186 25.92 15.52 -14.91
C LYS A 186 25.82 14.53 -13.76
N LEU A 187 26.77 13.59 -13.65
CA LEU A 187 26.84 12.64 -12.54
C LEU A 187 27.09 13.34 -11.20
N LYS A 188 28.00 14.32 -11.15
CA LYS A 188 28.23 15.13 -9.94
C LYS A 188 26.97 15.89 -9.52
N ARG A 189 26.25 16.48 -10.49
CA ARG A 189 24.98 17.16 -10.22
C ARG A 189 23.91 16.19 -9.71
N ALA A 190 23.73 15.04 -10.38
CA ALA A 190 22.80 14.01 -9.95
C ALA A 190 23.13 13.50 -8.54
N TYR A 191 24.41 13.31 -8.22
CA TYR A 191 24.84 12.93 -6.88
C TYR A 191 24.42 13.97 -5.84
N LEU A 192 24.67 15.26 -6.08
CA LEU A 192 24.22 16.32 -5.17
C LEU A 192 22.70 16.31 -5.01
N GLU A 193 21.95 16.19 -6.11
CA GLU A 193 20.48 16.10 -6.08
C GLU A 193 20.00 14.90 -5.24
N PHE A 194 20.62 13.72 -5.37
CA PHE A 194 20.33 12.57 -4.51
C PHE A 194 20.67 12.82 -3.04
N THR A 195 21.81 13.46 -2.74
CA THR A 195 22.14 13.78 -1.34
C THR A 195 21.14 14.74 -0.69
N TYR A 196 20.54 15.65 -1.46
CA TYR A 196 19.47 16.51 -0.96
C TYR A 196 18.17 15.74 -0.76
N LEU A 197 17.83 14.83 -1.68
CA LEU A 197 16.66 13.96 -1.54
C LEU A 197 16.78 13.06 -0.31
N ASP A 198 17.96 12.49 -0.05
CA ASP A 198 18.22 11.66 1.13
C ASP A 198 18.01 12.46 2.43
N LYS A 199 18.51 13.70 2.50
CA LYS A 199 18.28 14.60 3.64
C LYS A 199 16.79 14.95 3.83
N LEU A 200 16.07 15.18 2.73
CA LEU A 200 14.62 15.44 2.81
C LEU A 200 13.86 14.21 3.29
N LEU A 201 14.27 13.03 2.86
CA LEU A 201 13.69 11.77 3.28
C LEU A 201 13.94 11.52 4.77
N SER A 202 15.17 11.75 5.26
CA SER A 202 15.50 11.58 6.68
C SER A 202 14.70 12.53 7.58
N LEU A 203 14.58 13.81 7.19
CA LEU A 203 13.74 14.78 7.91
C LEU A 203 12.26 14.37 7.89
N LYS A 204 11.78 13.79 6.79
CA LYS A 204 10.39 13.32 6.69
C LYS A 204 10.15 12.11 7.59
N GLU A 205 11.12 11.21 7.69
CA GLU A 205 11.09 10.06 8.59
C GLU A 205 11.07 10.52 10.07
N GLU A 206 11.92 11.47 10.45
CA GLU A 206 11.91 12.08 11.79
C GLU A 206 10.55 12.73 12.10
N GLN A 207 9.98 13.46 11.14
CA GLN A 207 8.65 14.04 11.28
C GLN A 207 7.57 12.97 11.51
N GLN A 208 7.67 11.82 10.83
CA GLN A 208 6.72 10.72 11.02
C GLN A 208 6.86 10.09 12.41
N LYS A 209 8.08 9.84 12.89
CA LYS A 209 8.33 9.33 14.24
C LYS A 209 7.74 10.25 15.31
N LEU A 210 7.98 11.56 15.21
CA LEU A 210 7.38 12.54 16.13
C LEU A 210 5.85 12.55 16.06
N ASN A 211 5.25 12.38 14.88
CA ASN A 211 3.80 12.30 14.75
C ASN A 211 3.23 11.02 15.38
N GLU A 212 3.94 9.89 15.26
CA GLU A 212 3.57 8.65 15.94
C GLU A 212 3.67 8.78 17.45
N GLU A 213 4.70 9.43 17.98
CA GLU A 213 4.85 9.75 19.40
C GLU A 213 3.73 10.69 19.89
N ILE A 214 3.38 11.72 19.11
CA ILE A 214 2.24 12.59 19.44
C ILE A 214 0.95 11.77 19.49
N LEU A 215 0.76 10.84 18.54
CA LEU A 215 -0.43 9.99 18.50
C LEU A 215 -0.49 9.03 19.69
N SER A 216 0.63 8.41 20.07
CA SER A 216 0.70 7.52 21.24
C SER A 216 0.41 8.28 22.54
N ILE A 217 1.02 9.45 22.73
CA ILE A 217 0.74 10.34 23.87
C ILE A 217 -0.73 10.74 23.87
N ASN A 218 -1.32 11.06 22.72
CA ASN A 218 -2.75 11.37 22.64
C ASN A 218 -3.61 10.18 23.08
N TYR A 219 -3.29 8.95 22.67
CA TYR A 219 -4.00 7.75 23.13
C TYR A 219 -3.88 7.54 24.64
N GLU A 220 -2.69 7.73 25.21
CA GLU A 220 -2.48 7.66 26.66
C GLU A 220 -3.30 8.72 27.39
N ILE A 221 -3.27 9.97 26.91
CA ILE A 221 -4.08 11.06 27.41
C ILE A 221 -5.56 10.66 27.37
N PHE A 222 -6.05 10.16 26.23
CA PHE A 222 -7.45 9.73 26.08
C PHE A 222 -7.82 8.65 27.09
N GLY A 223 -6.97 7.62 27.26
CA GLY A 223 -7.16 6.58 28.26
C GLY A 223 -7.28 7.14 29.68
N ILE A 224 -6.37 8.04 30.07
CA ILE A 224 -6.43 8.75 31.36
C ILE A 224 -7.72 9.58 31.46
N THR A 225 -8.13 10.28 30.38
CA THR A 225 -9.36 11.07 30.41
C THR A 225 -10.60 10.23 30.62
N ASP A 226 -10.64 9.01 30.08
CA ASP A 226 -11.78 8.10 30.23
C ASP A 226 -11.86 7.54 31.65
N VAL A 227 -10.73 7.20 32.26
CA VAL A 227 -10.67 6.85 33.70
C VAL A 227 -11.11 8.03 34.57
N LEU A 228 -10.69 9.26 34.23
CA LEU A 228 -11.11 10.46 34.95
C LEU A 228 -12.58 10.82 34.71
N LYS A 229 -13.18 10.45 33.57
CA LYS A 229 -14.63 10.58 33.36
C LYS A 229 -15.36 9.76 34.40
N THR A 230 -15.03 8.48 34.56
CA THR A 230 -15.78 7.58 35.45
C THR A 230 -15.55 7.88 36.93
N SER A 231 -14.35 8.32 37.31
CA SER A 231 -13.95 8.51 38.72
C SER A 231 -14.18 9.92 39.31
N CYS A 232 -14.35 10.98 38.50
CA CYS A 232 -14.39 12.35 39.01
C CYS A 232 -15.76 13.05 38.94
N CYS A 233 -16.02 13.90 39.94
CA CYS A 233 -17.20 14.78 39.99
C CYS A 233 -17.26 15.77 38.81
N PRO A 234 -18.46 16.21 38.37
CA PRO A 234 -18.64 17.05 37.17
C PRO A 234 -17.85 18.37 37.15
N SER A 235 -17.61 18.98 38.32
CA SER A 235 -16.87 20.25 38.45
C SER A 235 -15.37 20.08 38.21
N ARG A 236 -14.77 19.00 38.73
CA ARG A 236 -13.37 18.62 38.47
C ARG A 236 -13.19 18.20 37.02
N ARG A 237 -14.15 17.43 36.48
CA ARG A 237 -14.19 17.02 35.06
C ARG A 237 -14.15 18.23 34.10
N LYS A 238 -14.96 19.27 34.35
CA LYS A 238 -14.95 20.51 33.55
C LYS A 238 -13.61 21.27 33.60
N LYS A 239 -12.89 21.26 34.73
CA LYS A 239 -11.56 21.89 34.84
C LYS A 239 -10.51 21.11 34.04
N ILE A 240 -10.53 19.79 34.13
CA ILE A 240 -9.61 18.89 33.42
C ILE A 240 -9.79 19.02 31.90
N TYR A 241 -11.03 18.96 31.39
CA TYR A 241 -11.28 19.15 29.96
C TYR A 241 -10.83 20.49 29.40
N ARG A 242 -10.95 21.57 30.18
CA ARG A 242 -10.48 22.88 29.73
C ARG A 242 -8.97 22.91 29.54
N LYS A 243 -8.22 22.23 30.43
CA LYS A 243 -6.77 22.10 30.29
C LYS A 243 -6.40 21.23 29.08
N LEU A 244 -7.07 20.10 28.88
CA LEU A 244 -6.83 19.18 27.76
C LEU A 244 -7.11 19.81 26.40
N TYR A 245 -8.29 20.40 26.24
CA TYR A 245 -8.69 21.03 24.97
C TYR A 245 -8.18 22.47 24.82
N ARG A 246 -7.30 22.93 25.71
CA ARG A 246 -6.80 24.31 25.77
C ARG A 246 -7.91 25.37 25.63
N LYS A 247 -9.12 25.07 26.09
CA LYS A 247 -10.27 25.99 26.00
C LYS A 247 -10.12 27.04 27.08
N GLU A 248 -9.79 28.26 26.67
CA GLU A 248 -9.77 29.41 27.57
C GLU A 248 -11.12 29.57 28.26
N LYS A 249 -11.08 29.99 29.53
CA LYS A 249 -12.28 30.26 30.29
C LYS A 249 -12.92 31.51 29.67
N ILE A 250 -14.04 31.33 28.96
CA ILE A 250 -14.85 32.44 28.46
C ILE A 250 -15.19 33.34 29.66
N LYS A 251 -14.54 34.50 29.75
CA LYS A 251 -14.88 35.55 30.71
C LYS A 251 -16.18 36.18 30.22
N LYS A 252 -17.29 35.89 30.90
CA LYS A 252 -18.54 36.62 30.63
C LYS A 252 -18.28 38.10 30.89
N PRO A 253 -18.70 39.02 30.00
CA PRO A 253 -18.53 40.45 30.25
C PRO A 253 -19.25 40.78 31.57
N VAL A 254 -18.52 41.44 32.48
CA VAL A 254 -19.11 41.93 33.73
C VAL A 254 -20.05 43.07 33.34
N PRO A 255 -21.36 42.99 33.66
CA PRO A 255 -22.28 44.09 33.38
C PRO A 255 -21.80 45.35 34.09
N PHE A 256 -21.92 46.51 33.42
CA PHE A 256 -21.44 47.79 33.94
C PHE A 256 -21.98 48.12 35.34
N TYR A 257 -23.24 47.77 35.64
CA TYR A 257 -23.81 48.04 36.98
C TYR A 257 -23.10 47.30 38.13
N LYS A 258 -22.33 46.24 37.85
CA LYS A 258 -21.52 45.54 38.87
C LYS A 258 -20.13 46.17 39.06
N THR A 259 -19.74 47.12 38.23
CA THR A 259 -18.48 47.88 38.40
C THR A 259 -18.67 49.13 39.28
N CYS A 260 -19.91 49.52 39.54
CA CYS A 260 -20.23 50.63 40.44
C CYS A 260 -20.73 50.06 41.79
N SER A 261 -20.07 50.45 42.89
CA SER A 261 -20.46 50.02 44.24
C SER A 261 -21.66 50.82 44.78
N SER A 262 -21.77 52.09 44.37
CA SER A 262 -22.88 53.00 44.65
C SER A 262 -23.11 53.94 43.46
N PHE A 263 -24.24 54.67 43.47
CA PHE A 263 -24.51 55.70 42.46
C PHE A 263 -23.59 56.92 42.60
N SER A 264 -23.17 57.25 43.82
CA SER A 264 -22.19 58.31 44.09
C SER A 264 -20.81 58.01 43.46
N ASP A 265 -20.44 56.74 43.40
CA ASP A 265 -19.23 56.22 42.74
C ASP A 265 -19.20 56.50 41.23
N LEU A 266 -20.37 56.59 40.59
CA LEU A 266 -20.53 56.90 39.17
C LEU A 266 -20.40 58.41 38.92
N LEU A 267 -20.83 59.24 39.87
CA LEU A 267 -20.77 60.71 39.76
C LEU A 267 -19.35 61.24 40.02
N ALA A 268 -18.60 60.61 40.91
CA ALA A 268 -17.25 61.02 41.26
C ALA A 268 -16.18 60.57 40.23
N ASP A 269 -16.38 59.43 39.58
CA ASP A 269 -15.35 58.81 38.74
C ASP A 269 -15.55 59.09 37.24
N ARG A 270 -14.81 60.06 36.72
CA ARG A 270 -14.89 60.50 35.31
C ARG A 270 -14.63 59.36 34.31
N LYS A 271 -13.85 58.34 34.68
CA LYS A 271 -13.59 57.18 33.82
C LYS A 271 -14.83 56.30 33.67
N LYS A 272 -15.55 56.04 34.76
CA LYS A 272 -16.81 55.28 34.73
C LYS A 272 -17.90 56.00 33.93
N ILE A 273 -17.96 57.33 34.00
CA ILE A 273 -18.86 58.14 33.17
C ILE A 273 -18.50 58.02 31.69
N TYR A 274 -17.22 58.07 31.35
CA TYR A 274 -16.76 57.89 29.97
C TYR A 274 -17.09 56.49 29.44
N ASP A 275 -16.88 55.45 30.26
CA ASP A 275 -17.20 54.06 29.89
C ASP A 275 -18.72 53.84 29.76
N LEU A 276 -19.54 54.47 30.61
CA LEU A 276 -20.99 54.48 30.48
C LEU A 276 -21.43 55.15 29.17
N LYS A 277 -20.85 56.33 28.85
CA LYS A 277 -21.13 57.01 27.57
C LYS A 277 -20.74 56.14 26.38
N LYS A 278 -19.57 55.49 26.44
CA LYS A 278 -19.07 54.62 25.37
C LYS A 278 -19.92 53.37 25.17
N THR A 279 -20.46 52.80 26.25
CA THR A 279 -21.37 51.64 26.19
C THR A 279 -22.77 52.04 25.69
N LEU A 280 -23.27 53.23 26.04
CA LEU A 280 -24.53 53.78 25.51
C LEU A 280 -24.43 54.13 24.02
N LEU A 281 -23.30 54.67 23.56
CA LEU A 281 -23.06 55.03 22.16
C LEU A 281 -22.85 53.81 21.24
N ASN A 282 -22.39 52.68 21.77
CA ASN A 282 -22.15 51.46 21.01
C ASN A 282 -22.71 50.24 21.75
N PRO A 283 -24.02 49.97 21.67
CA PRO A 283 -24.61 48.78 22.27
C PRO A 283 -24.18 47.55 21.47
N LYS A 284 -23.00 47.02 21.75
CA LYS A 284 -22.52 45.74 21.17
C LYS A 284 -23.40 44.55 21.56
N ARG A 285 -24.36 44.75 22.49
CA ARG A 285 -25.24 43.73 23.02
C ARG A 285 -26.63 44.31 23.25
N ILE A 286 -27.60 43.84 22.47
CA ILE A 286 -29.02 44.02 22.77
C ILE A 286 -29.30 43.14 24.00
N LEU A 287 -29.67 43.77 25.12
CA LEU A 287 -30.05 43.06 26.34
C LEU A 287 -31.37 42.33 26.07
N SER A 288 -31.46 41.08 26.53
CA SER A 288 -32.74 40.36 26.45
C SER A 288 -33.76 40.98 27.42
N GLU A 289 -35.06 40.89 27.11
CA GLU A 289 -36.13 41.46 27.97
C GLU A 289 -36.02 41.02 29.44
N LYS A 290 -35.61 39.76 29.67
CA LYS A 290 -35.37 39.22 31.02
C LYS A 290 -34.18 39.87 31.74
N GLU A 291 -33.17 40.32 31.01
CA GLU A 291 -32.03 41.05 31.59
C GLU A 291 -32.44 42.48 31.96
N ILE A 292 -33.22 43.15 31.11
CA ILE A 292 -33.77 44.49 31.36
C ILE A 292 -34.70 44.49 32.58
N GLU A 293 -35.59 43.51 32.67
CA GLU A 293 -36.54 43.39 33.78
C GLU A 293 -35.80 43.13 35.11
N ASN A 294 -34.77 42.29 35.09
CA ASN A 294 -33.94 42.06 36.27
C ASN A 294 -33.12 43.30 36.66
N GLU A 295 -32.63 44.08 35.69
CA GLU A 295 -31.93 45.34 35.95
C GLU A 295 -32.85 46.38 36.60
N SER A 296 -34.08 46.56 36.10
CA SER A 296 -35.06 47.48 36.70
C SER A 296 -35.42 47.12 38.15
N ARG A 297 -35.54 45.82 38.45
CA ARG A 297 -35.79 45.31 39.81
C ARG A 297 -34.61 45.54 40.77
N ILE A 298 -33.38 45.56 40.26
CA ILE A 298 -32.19 45.83 41.08
C ILE A 298 -32.04 47.33 41.33
N MET A 299 -32.23 48.17 40.31
CA MET A 299 -32.14 49.63 40.46
C MET A 299 -33.21 50.18 41.41
N SER A 300 -34.42 49.63 41.37
CA SER A 300 -35.47 49.97 42.34
C SER A 300 -35.13 49.56 43.78
N ARG A 301 -34.37 48.46 43.98
CA ARG A 301 -33.88 48.06 45.31
C ARG A 301 -32.73 48.95 45.81
N ILE A 302 -31.88 49.44 44.92
CA ILE A 302 -30.77 50.35 45.27
C ILE A 302 -31.33 51.72 45.66
N ASN A 303 -32.29 52.26 44.90
CA ASN A 303 -32.97 53.52 45.26
C ASN A 303 -33.74 53.44 46.58
N LYS A 304 -34.32 52.27 46.90
CA LYS A 304 -34.99 52.07 48.20
C LYS A 304 -34.02 52.04 49.40
N LYS A 305 -32.74 51.76 49.18
CA LYS A 305 -31.72 51.70 50.25
C LYS A 305 -31.03 53.03 50.51
N ASN A 306 -30.99 53.93 49.52
CA ASN A 306 -30.48 55.29 49.66
C ASN A 306 -31.53 56.28 49.13
N PRO A 307 -32.58 56.61 49.93
CA PRO A 307 -33.30 57.85 49.70
C PRO A 307 -32.32 59.00 49.99
N PHE A 308 -32.32 60.01 49.13
CA PHE A 308 -31.50 61.22 49.32
C PHE A 308 -31.65 61.82 50.72
#